data_AF-A0A1G0EP35-F1
#
_entry.id   AF-A0A1G0EP35-F1
#
_cell.length_a   1.000
_cell.length_b   1.000
_cell.length_c   1.000
_cell.angle_alpha   90.00
_cell.angle_beta   90.00
_cell.angle_gamma   90.00
#
_symmetry.space_group_name_H-M   'P 1'
#
loop_
_entity.id
_entity.type
_entity.pdbx_description
1 polymer ?
#
loop_
_entity_poly.entity_id
_entity_poly.type
_entity_poly.pdbx_seq_one_letter_code
_entity_poly.pdbx_strand_id
1 'polypeptide(L)'
;MHSEWQLQEAKGNFSQLIKRAAGGNAQVVTVHGKPTAVVVSAEEYARLTRRRTKLSSALLRPDLAVEDLDISRSRDTGRDIEL
;
A
#
# COMPACT_ATOMS: atom_id res chain seq x y z
N MET A 1 -8.51 -12.35 -12.83
CA MET A 1 -8.82 -13.62 -12.15
C MET A 1 -9.53 -13.28 -10.85
N HIS A 2 -10.80 -13.66 -10.71
CA HIS A 2 -11.67 -13.20 -9.63
C HIS A 2 -11.28 -13.87 -8.31
N SER A 3 -10.83 -13.07 -7.34
CA SER A 3 -10.39 -13.52 -6.02
C SER A 3 -11.52 -13.35 -5.01
N GLU A 4 -12.71 -13.84 -5.33
CA GLU A 4 -13.90 -13.72 -4.48
C GLU A 4 -14.27 -15.09 -3.91
N TRP A 5 -14.46 -15.14 -2.60
CA TRP A 5 -14.79 -16.35 -1.85
C TRP A 5 -16.10 -16.14 -1.11
N GLN A 6 -17.08 -17.03 -1.29
CA GLN A 6 -18.20 -17.07 -0.34
C GLN A 6 -17.69 -17.52 1.03
N LEU A 7 -18.24 -16.96 2.11
CA LEU A 7 -17.81 -17.27 3.48
C LEU A 7 -17.76 -18.78 3.79
N GLN A 8 -18.72 -19.55 3.27
CA GLN A 8 -18.78 -21.00 3.46
C GLN A 8 -17.58 -21.71 2.80
N GLU A 9 -17.22 -21.29 1.57
CA GLU A 9 -16.07 -21.83 0.84
C GLU A 9 -14.76 -21.43 1.51
N ALA A 10 -14.65 -20.17 1.95
CA ALA A 10 -13.50 -19.67 2.69
C ALA A 10 -13.25 -20.46 3.98
N LYS A 11 -14.32 -20.87 4.69
CA LYS A 11 -14.22 -21.67 5.92
C LYS A 11 -13.66 -23.07 5.65
N GLY A 12 -14.10 -23.72 4.57
CA GLY A 12 -13.62 -25.06 4.20
C GLY A 12 -12.20 -25.06 3.63
N ASN A 13 -11.79 -23.96 2.99
CA ASN A 13 -10.51 -23.86 2.27
C ASN A 13 -9.59 -22.78 2.85
N PHE A 14 -9.69 -22.53 4.16
CA PHE A 14 -9.03 -21.39 4.80
C PHE A 14 -7.50 -21.39 4.58
N SER A 15 -6.85 -22.55 4.66
CA SER A 15 -5.41 -22.66 4.40
C SER A 15 -5.03 -22.28 2.97
N GLN A 16 -5.86 -22.60 1.96
CA GLN A 16 -5.62 -22.20 0.58
C GLN A 16 -5.85 -20.70 0.39
N LEU A 17 -6.89 -20.16 1.00
CA LEU A 17 -7.17 -18.72 1.00
C LEU A 17 -5.97 -17.93 1.56
N ILE A 18 -5.43 -18.36 2.71
CA ILE A 18 -4.23 -17.75 3.30
C ILE A 18 -3.01 -17.88 2.37
N LYS A 19 -2.77 -19.05 1.75
CA LYS A 19 -1.67 -19.22 0.79
C LYS A 19 -1.78 -18.26 -0.39
N ARG A 20 -2.98 -18.05 -0.94
CA ARG A 20 -3.20 -17.11 -2.06
C ARG A 20 -2.99 -15.66 -1.63
N ALA A 21 -3.48 -15.29 -0.45
CA ALA A 21 -3.26 -13.95 0.13
C ALA A 21 -1.78 -13.69 0.41
N ALA A 22 -1.06 -14.68 0.93
CA ALA A 22 0.37 -14.62 1.17
C ALA A 22 1.19 -14.51 -0.13
N GLY A 23 0.71 -15.09 -1.23
CA GLY A 23 1.30 -14.96 -2.56
C GLY A 23 1.12 -13.59 -3.22
N GLY A 24 0.67 -12.57 -2.49
CA GLY A 24 0.55 -11.20 -2.96
C GLY A 24 -0.78 -10.84 -3.62
N ASN A 25 -1.75 -11.75 -3.65
CA ASN A 25 -3.06 -11.49 -4.26
C ASN A 25 -4.14 -11.33 -3.18
N ALA A 26 -4.72 -10.13 -3.05
CA ALA A 26 -5.82 -9.90 -2.11
C ALA A 26 -7.02 -10.83 -2.41
N GLN A 27 -7.58 -11.45 -1.37
CA GLN A 27 -8.74 -12.33 -1.46
C GLN A 27 -9.95 -11.67 -0.80
N VAL A 28 -11.02 -11.43 -1.56
CA VAL A 28 -12.28 -10.86 -1.07
C VAL A 28 -13.15 -11.99 -0.54
N VAL A 29 -13.70 -11.82 0.65
CA VAL A 29 -14.68 -12.72 1.25
C VAL A 29 -16.05 -12.05 1.24
N THR A 30 -17.04 -12.75 0.68
CA THR A 30 -18.42 -12.27 0.57
C THR A 30 -19.35 -13.00 1.52
N VAL A 31 -20.35 -12.29 2.05
CA VAL A 31 -21.44 -12.83 2.86
C VAL A 31 -22.75 -12.54 2.15
N HIS A 32 -23.54 -13.57 1.84
CA HIS A 32 -24.75 -13.46 1.01
C HIS A 32 -24.52 -12.71 -0.31
N GLY A 33 -23.39 -13.00 -0.99
CA GLY A 33 -23.03 -12.35 -2.25
C GLY A 33 -22.49 -10.92 -2.12
N LYS A 34 -22.39 -10.35 -0.92
CA LYS A 34 -21.86 -9.00 -0.71
C LYS A 34 -20.42 -9.02 -0.19
N PRO A 35 -19.47 -8.30 -0.82
CA PRO A 35 -18.11 -8.13 -0.29
C PRO A 35 -18.15 -7.61 1.15
N THR A 36 -17.55 -8.36 2.07
CA THR A 36 -17.64 -8.07 3.52
C THR A 36 -16.26 -7.97 4.17
N ALA A 37 -15.30 -8.78 3.74
CA ALA A 37 -13.93 -8.74 4.23
C ALA A 37 -12.92 -8.91 3.09
N VAL A 38 -11.68 -8.49 3.31
CA VAL A 38 -10.56 -8.72 2.40
C VAL A 38 -9.41 -9.29 3.21
N VAL A 39 -8.81 -10.36 2.70
CA VAL A 39 -7.63 -11.00 3.27
C VAL A 39 -6.43 -10.68 2.40
N VAL A 40 -5.42 -10.11 3.02
CA VAL A 40 -4.12 -9.77 2.42
C VAL A 40 -3.01 -10.40 3.24
N SER A 41 -1.79 -10.46 2.70
CA SER A 41 -0.64 -10.88 3.49
C SER A 41 -0.42 -9.92 4.67
N ALA A 42 0.16 -10.43 5.76
CA ALA A 42 0.48 -9.60 6.92
C ALA A 42 1.47 -8.48 6.57
N GLU A 43 2.42 -8.75 5.66
CA GLU A 43 3.36 -7.75 5.14
C GLU A 43 2.63 -6.64 4.37
N GLU A 44 1.69 -7.01 3.50
CA GLU A 44 0.88 -6.05 2.75
C GLU A 44 0.04 -5.18 3.69
N TYR A 45 -0.61 -5.80 4.66
CA TYR A 45 -1.38 -5.09 5.68
C TYR A 45 -0.48 -4.12 6.47
N ALA A 46 0.70 -4.54 6.88
CA ALA A 46 1.66 -3.69 7.58
C ALA A 46 2.11 -2.52 6.70
N ARG A 47 2.37 -2.74 5.40
CA ARG A 47 2.73 -1.69 4.44
C ARG A 47 1.61 -0.67 4.27
N LEU A 48 0.36 -1.13 4.13
CA LEU A 48 -0.82 -0.29 3.94
C LEU A 48 -1.18 0.51 5.20
N THR A 49 -1.02 -0.08 6.37
CA THR A 49 -1.36 0.55 7.66
C THR A 49 -0.21 1.31 8.30
N ARG A 50 1.01 1.21 7.76
CA ARG A 50 2.16 1.99 8.22
C ARG A 50 1.78 3.46 8.20
N ARG A 51 1.78 4.09 9.36
CA ARG A 51 1.55 5.53 9.49
C ARG A 51 2.59 6.25 8.63
N ARG A 52 2.13 6.85 7.53
CA ARG A 52 2.96 7.81 6.79
C ARG A 52 3.21 8.97 7.73
N THR A 53 4.48 9.26 8.03
CA THR A 53 4.84 10.51 8.68
C THR A 53 4.26 11.64 7.84
N LYS A 54 3.63 12.63 8.48
CA LYS A 54 3.18 13.82 7.76
C LYS A 54 4.39 14.40 7.04
N LEU A 55 4.25 14.71 5.76
CA LEU A 55 5.35 15.28 4.98
C LEU A 55 5.93 16.51 5.69
N SER A 56 5.09 17.35 6.28
CA SER A 56 5.52 18.47 7.11
C SER A 56 6.43 18.06 8.27
N SER A 57 6.05 17.05 9.06
CA SER A 57 6.88 16.51 10.14
C SER A 57 8.15 15.81 9.65
N ALA A 58 8.17 15.32 8.41
CA ALA A 58 9.37 14.77 7.79
C ALA A 58 10.31 15.86 7.29
N LEU A 59 9.80 16.95 6.72
CA LEU A 59 10.59 18.09 6.22
C LEU A 59 11.13 18.99 7.35
N LEU A 60 10.41 19.07 8.46
CA LEU A 60 10.81 19.86 9.64
C LEU A 60 11.80 19.13 10.56
N ARG A 61 12.33 17.98 10.16
CA ARG A 61 13.25 17.26 11.03
C ARG A 61 14.60 17.98 11.08
N PRO A 62 15.18 18.17 12.27
CA PRO A 62 16.41 18.96 12.45
C PRO A 62 17.63 18.34 11.76
N ASP A 63 17.63 17.02 11.50
CA ASP A 63 18.66 16.31 10.74
C ASP A 63 18.66 16.64 9.24
N LEU A 64 17.58 17.20 8.69
CA LEU A 64 17.52 17.69 7.31
C LEU A 64 18.03 19.12 7.15
N ALA A 65 18.12 19.87 8.25
CA ALA A 65 18.79 21.17 8.28
C ALA A 65 20.32 20.96 8.33
N VAL A 66 20.85 20.26 7.33
CA VAL A 66 22.29 20.12 7.15
C VAL A 66 22.80 21.42 6.52
N GLU A 67 23.94 21.92 6.99
CA GLU A 67 24.56 23.18 6.53
C GLU A 67 24.83 23.22 5.02
N ASP A 68 24.82 22.06 4.34
CA ASP A 68 25.15 21.87 2.93
C ASP A 68 23.92 21.82 1.99
N LEU A 69 22.73 22.17 2.48
CA LEU A 69 21.52 22.20 1.64
C LEU A 69 21.47 23.49 0.79
N ASP A 70 21.79 23.38 -0.50
CA ASP A 70 21.64 24.51 -1.43
C ASP A 70 20.17 24.81 -1.72
N ILE A 71 19.65 25.84 -1.06
CA ILE A 71 18.28 26.37 -1.22
C ILE A 71 18.17 27.39 -2.34
N SER A 72 19.24 27.62 -3.11
CA SER A 72 19.22 28.55 -4.23
C SER A 72 18.28 28.05 -5.32
N ARG A 73 17.58 28.99 -5.96
CA ARG A 73 16.68 28.66 -7.06
C ARG A 73 17.46 28.15 -8.26
N SER A 74 17.23 26.89 -8.63
CA SER A 74 17.78 26.33 -9.88
C SER A 74 17.31 27.14 -11.08
N ARG A 75 18.24 27.43 -12.01
CA ARG A 75 17.96 28.06 -13.31
C ARG A 75 17.64 27.05 -14.41
N ASP A 76 17.58 25.77 -14.06
CA ASP A 76 17.20 24.71 -14.99
C ASP A 76 15.77 24.96 -15.51
N THR A 77 15.60 24.83 -16.83
CA THR A 77 14.33 25.04 -17.52
C THR A 77 13.59 23.72 -17.78
N GLY A 78 14.17 22.59 -17.37
CA GLY A 78 13.59 21.26 -17.54
C GLY A 78 13.92 20.62 -18.89
N ARG A 79 13.31 19.47 -19.16
CA ARG A 79 13.41 18.79 -20.46
C ARG A 79 12.42 19.36 -21.46
N ASP A 80 12.84 19.48 -22.71
CA ASP A 80 11.93 19.69 -23.83
C ASP A 80 10.96 18.49 -23.94
N ILE A 81 9.65 18.80 -23.98
CA ILE A 81 8.57 17.82 -24.17
C ILE A 81 7.60 18.39 -25.21
N GLU A 82 7.30 17.59 -26.23
CA GLU A 82 6.24 17.88 -27.19
C GLU A 82 4.87 17.66 -26.51
N LEU A 83 3.99 18.67 -26.59
CA LEU A 83 2.65 18.69 -26.00
C LEU A 83 1.59 18.14 -26.94
#